data_AF-A0A8C0ELE7-F1
#
_entry.id   AF-A0A8C0ELE7-F1
#
_cell.length_a   1.000
_cell.length_b   1.000
_cell.length_c   1.000
_cell.angle_alpha   90.00
_cell.angle_beta   90.00
_cell.angle_gamma   90.00
#
_symmetry.space_group_name_H-M   'P 1'
#
loop_
_entity.id
_entity.type
_entity.pdbx_description
1 polymer ?
#
loop_
_entity_poly.entity_id
_entity_poly.type
_entity_poly.pdbx_seq_one_letter_code
_entity_poly.pdbx_strand_id
1 'polypeptide(L)'
;MFINPDTFIPSKVLIFLTADKILSFILKQRSDICSTLDKEFLEIPTNVTVFWNPCYSRNTANVVHPKTDEQRCRLQEACKDILLFKNLDQEQLSQVLDAMFERKVKPQEHVIDQGDDGDNFYVIERGLYDIVVAKDNQSRCVGRYDNHGSFGELALMYNTPRAATIVATTEGALWGLDRVTFRRIILKNNAKKRKTYELFIESVPLLKSLEASERMKIVDVIGEKVYQDGERIISQGDKADCFYIVESGEVKILIKSKTMTSKEANQEVEIARCHRGQYFGELALVTNKPRAASAYAVGEVKCLVMDVQAFERLLGPCMDIMKRNITHYEEQLVAMFGSSMDLLDPGN
;
A
#
# COMPACT_ATOMS: atom_id res chain seq x y z
N MET A 1 9.61 44.31 -21.88
CA MET A 1 8.75 45.29 -21.19
C MET A 1 8.59 44.77 -19.76
N PHE A 2 9.24 45.42 -18.80
CA PHE A 2 9.23 44.99 -17.40
C PHE A 2 7.87 45.29 -16.77
N ILE A 3 7.32 44.37 -15.97
CA ILE A 3 6.15 44.65 -15.11
C ILE A 3 6.45 44.18 -13.68
N ASN A 4 6.04 45.05 -12.76
CA ASN A 4 6.27 45.21 -11.31
C ASN A 4 5.59 44.11 -10.45
N PRO A 5 6.06 43.79 -9.22
CA PRO A 5 5.54 42.66 -8.42
C PRO A 5 4.29 42.91 -7.57
N ASP A 6 3.73 44.13 -7.51
CA ASP A 6 2.66 44.45 -6.54
C ASP A 6 1.25 44.54 -7.17
N THR A 7 0.70 43.42 -7.63
CA THR A 7 -0.75 43.35 -7.91
C THR A 7 -1.41 42.13 -7.28
N PHE A 8 -2.03 42.41 -6.14
CA PHE A 8 -2.97 41.55 -5.42
C PHE A 8 -4.25 41.39 -6.26
N ILE A 9 -4.65 40.16 -6.60
CA ILE A 9 -5.97 39.87 -7.19
C ILE A 9 -6.62 38.74 -6.37
N PRO A 10 -7.81 38.97 -5.79
CA PRO A 10 -8.48 37.99 -4.94
C PRO A 10 -9.29 36.96 -5.75
N SER A 11 -9.32 35.73 -5.22
CA SER A 11 -10.39 34.72 -5.34
C SER A 11 -10.83 34.28 -6.74
N LYS A 12 -10.13 33.31 -7.35
CA LYS A 12 -10.68 32.49 -8.45
C LYS A 12 -11.05 31.09 -7.95
N VAL A 13 -12.29 30.69 -8.23
CA VAL A 13 -12.86 29.36 -7.98
C VAL A 13 -12.06 28.32 -8.77
N LEU A 14 -11.46 27.35 -8.07
CA LEU A 14 -10.69 26.26 -8.66
C LEU A 14 -11.64 25.07 -8.94
N ILE A 15 -12.01 24.87 -10.20
CA ILE A 15 -12.78 23.67 -10.60
C ILE A 15 -11.79 22.61 -11.07
N PHE A 16 -11.63 21.54 -10.28
CA PHE A 16 -10.88 20.35 -10.69
C PHE A 16 -11.76 19.47 -11.59
N LEU A 17 -11.43 19.42 -12.88
CA LEU A 17 -11.97 18.40 -13.79
C LEU A 17 -10.94 17.29 -13.97
N THR A 18 -11.34 16.05 -13.70
CA THR A 18 -10.52 14.86 -13.94
C THR A 18 -10.34 14.61 -15.43
N ALA A 19 -9.22 14.00 -15.82
CA ALA A 19 -8.84 13.76 -17.22
C ALA A 19 -9.92 13.03 -18.05
N ASP A 20 -10.71 12.15 -17.42
CA ASP A 20 -11.82 11.43 -18.07
C ASP A 20 -12.99 12.35 -18.47
N LYS A 21 -13.25 13.42 -17.71
CA LYS A 21 -14.29 14.41 -18.07
C LYS A 21 -13.84 15.32 -19.21
N ILE A 22 -12.55 15.61 -19.31
CA ILE A 22 -11.98 16.40 -20.41
C ILE A 22 -11.93 15.58 -21.70
N LEU A 23 -11.51 14.31 -21.63
CA LEU A 23 -11.45 13.43 -22.80
C LEU A 23 -12.86 13.11 -23.34
N SER A 24 -13.85 12.88 -22.46
CA SER A 24 -15.23 12.69 -22.90
C SER A 24 -15.85 13.97 -23.49
N PHE A 25 -15.48 15.16 -23.00
CA PHE A 25 -15.89 16.42 -23.59
C PHE A 25 -15.27 16.65 -24.99
N ILE A 26 -13.97 16.36 -25.16
CA ILE A 26 -13.25 16.50 -26.43
C ILE A 26 -13.72 15.46 -27.46
N LEU A 27 -13.98 14.22 -27.04
CA LEU A 27 -14.47 13.17 -27.94
C LEU A 27 -15.93 13.38 -28.33
N LYS A 28 -16.77 13.92 -27.42
CA LYS A 28 -18.16 14.26 -27.72
C LYS A 28 -18.30 15.46 -28.67
N GLN A 29 -17.34 16.39 -28.68
CA GLN A 29 -17.31 17.46 -29.69
C GLN A 29 -16.73 17.03 -31.05
N ARG A 30 -15.99 15.91 -31.12
CA ARG A 30 -15.42 15.39 -32.38
C ARG A 30 -16.37 14.49 -33.18
N SER A 31 -17.49 14.01 -32.62
CA SER A 31 -18.48 13.27 -33.41
C SER A 31 -19.37 14.15 -34.28
N ASP A 32 -19.47 15.45 -33.98
CA ASP A 32 -20.49 16.32 -34.57
C ASP A 32 -19.93 17.33 -35.58
N ILE A 33 -18.66 17.25 -35.97
CA ILE A 33 -18.05 18.18 -36.94
C ILE A 33 -17.31 17.40 -38.03
N CYS A 34 -18.09 16.84 -38.95
CA CYS A 34 -17.60 16.36 -40.24
C CYS A 34 -18.54 16.83 -41.36
N SER A 35 -18.59 18.15 -41.57
CA SER A 35 -18.91 18.75 -42.87
C SER A 35 -18.89 20.27 -42.79
N THR A 36 -18.17 20.87 -43.75
CA THR A 36 -18.28 22.25 -44.23
C THR A 36 -17.47 23.33 -43.49
N LEU A 37 -16.56 23.91 -44.27
CA LEU A 37 -15.87 25.17 -44.05
C LEU A 37 -16.90 26.31 -43.97
N ASP A 38 -16.87 27.14 -42.92
CA ASP A 38 -16.73 28.59 -43.04
C ASP A 38 -16.53 29.27 -41.68
N LYS A 39 -15.89 30.44 -41.73
CA LYS A 39 -15.46 31.28 -40.61
C LYS A 39 -16.65 31.76 -39.76
N GLU A 40 -16.58 31.60 -38.44
CA GLU A 40 -17.10 32.58 -37.48
C GLU A 40 -16.48 32.39 -36.09
N PHE A 41 -16.11 33.50 -35.47
CA PHE A 41 -15.49 33.61 -34.14
C PHE A 41 -16.42 33.05 -33.06
N LEU A 42 -15.92 32.15 -32.20
CA LEU A 42 -16.51 31.92 -30.88
C LEU A 42 -15.57 32.49 -29.82
N GLU A 43 -15.98 33.61 -29.21
CA GLU A 43 -15.31 34.23 -28.07
C GLU A 43 -15.33 33.27 -26.87
N ILE A 44 -14.16 32.80 -26.46
CA ILE A 44 -13.97 32.12 -25.18
C ILE A 44 -13.62 33.21 -24.15
N PRO A 45 -14.32 33.31 -23.00
CA PRO A 45 -14.08 34.37 -22.03
C PRO A 45 -12.63 34.30 -21.49
N THR A 46 -11.97 35.45 -21.54
CA THR A 46 -10.53 35.70 -21.36
C THR A 46 -9.99 35.53 -19.94
N ASN A 47 -10.45 34.52 -19.18
CA ASN A 47 -10.00 34.37 -17.78
C ASN A 47 -9.74 32.95 -17.26
N VAL A 48 -9.51 31.99 -18.16
CA VAL A 48 -9.02 30.65 -17.81
C VAL A 48 -7.64 30.43 -18.43
N THR A 49 -6.60 30.55 -17.62
CA THR A 49 -5.26 30.05 -17.97
C THR A 49 -5.26 28.54 -17.75
N VAL A 50 -5.44 27.77 -18.83
CA VAL A 50 -5.24 26.31 -18.77
C VAL A 50 -3.73 26.07 -18.74
N PHE A 51 -3.19 25.73 -17.57
CA PHE A 51 -1.85 25.15 -17.49
C PHE A 51 -1.88 23.75 -18.09
N TRP A 52 -1.67 23.67 -19.39
CA TRP A 52 -1.24 22.46 -20.05
C TRP A 52 0.16 22.14 -19.52
N ASN A 53 0.28 21.09 -18.70
CA ASN A 53 1.58 20.56 -18.31
C ASN A 53 1.90 19.40 -19.27
N PRO A 54 2.70 19.58 -20.34
CA PRO A 54 2.87 18.58 -21.39
C PRO A 54 3.79 17.42 -20.99
N CYS A 55 4.07 17.24 -19.70
CA CYS A 55 5.00 16.24 -19.19
C CYS A 55 4.31 14.89 -18.91
N TYR A 56 3.70 14.28 -19.94
CA TYR A 56 3.44 12.83 -19.89
C TYR A 56 3.74 12.09 -21.20
N SER A 57 4.54 12.71 -22.07
CA SER A 57 5.03 12.07 -23.30
C SER A 57 6.43 12.55 -23.70
N ARG A 58 7.31 12.85 -22.74
CA ARG A 58 8.75 12.85 -23.02
C ARG A 58 9.28 11.45 -22.78
N ASN A 59 9.81 10.85 -23.85
CA ASN A 59 10.71 9.72 -23.80
C ASN A 59 11.86 10.10 -22.85
N THR A 60 11.73 9.75 -21.57
CA THR A 60 12.71 10.08 -20.56
C THR A 60 13.76 8.99 -20.65
N ALA A 61 14.97 9.35 -21.10
CA ALA A 61 16.09 8.43 -21.16
C ALA A 61 16.22 7.66 -19.83
N ASN A 62 16.63 6.40 -19.91
CA ASN A 62 16.93 5.61 -18.72
C ASN A 62 18.07 6.32 -17.98
N VAL A 63 17.80 6.75 -16.74
CA VAL A 63 18.80 7.37 -15.88
C VAL A 63 19.72 6.27 -15.40
N VAL A 64 21.03 6.43 -15.59
CA VAL A 64 22.03 5.46 -15.16
C VAL A 64 23.08 6.17 -14.33
N HIS A 65 23.20 5.78 -13.07
CA HIS A 65 24.30 6.18 -12.22
C HIS A 65 25.30 5.02 -12.13
N PRO A 66 26.58 5.23 -12.51
CA PRO A 66 27.61 4.21 -12.40
C PRO A 66 27.75 3.69 -10.97
N LYS A 67 27.90 2.36 -10.83
CA LYS A 67 28.08 1.66 -9.57
C LYS A 67 29.13 0.57 -9.77
N THR A 68 29.88 0.25 -8.72
CA THR A 68 30.73 -0.94 -8.74
C THR A 68 29.88 -2.21 -8.67
N ASP A 69 30.44 -3.34 -9.09
CA ASP A 69 29.75 -4.63 -9.00
C ASP A 69 29.37 -4.97 -7.55
N GLU A 70 30.25 -4.63 -6.60
CA GLU A 70 29.98 -4.80 -5.17
C GLU A 70 28.82 -3.93 -4.68
N GLN A 71 28.79 -2.65 -5.08
CA GLN A 71 27.68 -1.74 -4.75
C GLN A 71 26.36 -2.25 -5.34
N ARG A 72 26.39 -2.71 -6.60
CA ARG A 72 25.21 -3.25 -7.27
C ARG A 72 24.69 -4.50 -6.56
N CYS A 73 25.58 -5.41 -6.16
CA CYS A 73 25.21 -6.63 -5.44
C CYS A 73 24.56 -6.31 -4.10
N ARG A 74 25.14 -5.40 -3.29
CA ARG A 74 24.57 -5.01 -1.99
C ARG A 74 23.23 -4.30 -2.14
N LEU A 75 23.12 -3.39 -3.11
CA LEU A 75 21.85 -2.72 -3.41
C LEU A 75 20.78 -3.71 -3.85
N GLN A 76 21.14 -4.69 -4.68
CA GLN A 76 20.23 -5.74 -5.10
C GLN A 76 19.73 -6.55 -3.90
N GLU A 77 20.61 -6.93 -2.96
CA GLU A 77 20.19 -7.59 -1.71
C GLU A 77 19.27 -6.69 -0.87
N ALA A 78 19.64 -5.42 -0.66
CA ALA A 78 18.83 -4.47 0.11
C ALA A 78 17.44 -4.20 -0.51
N CYS A 79 17.31 -4.34 -1.83
CA CYS A 79 16.07 -4.16 -2.56
C CYS A 79 15.13 -5.38 -2.56
N LYS A 80 15.61 -6.60 -2.26
CA LYS A 80 14.80 -7.83 -2.34
C LYS A 80 13.60 -7.82 -1.40
N ASP A 81 13.79 -7.31 -0.19
CA ASP A 81 12.75 -7.33 0.85
C ASP A 81 11.79 -6.13 0.76
N ILE A 82 12.10 -5.15 -0.09
CA ILE A 82 11.27 -3.98 -0.29
C ILE A 82 10.00 -4.39 -1.03
N LEU A 83 8.88 -4.30 -0.33
CA LEU A 83 7.57 -4.77 -0.79
C LEU A 83 7.16 -4.21 -2.18
N LEU A 84 7.55 -2.97 -2.46
CA LEU A 84 7.29 -2.31 -3.74
C LEU A 84 8.08 -2.90 -4.90
N PHE A 85 9.21 -3.54 -4.62
CA PHE A 85 10.10 -4.12 -5.63
C PHE A 85 9.88 -5.62 -5.83
N LYS A 86 9.20 -6.30 -4.89
CA LYS A 86 8.87 -7.73 -5.00
C LYS A 86 8.07 -8.08 -6.25
N ASN A 87 7.27 -7.15 -6.76
CA ASN A 87 6.42 -7.33 -7.94
C ASN A 87 7.05 -6.80 -9.24
N LEU A 88 8.32 -6.39 -9.21
CA LEU A 88 9.04 -5.97 -10.42
C LEU A 88 9.62 -7.21 -11.11
N ASP A 89 9.56 -7.21 -12.44
CA ASP A 89 10.34 -8.17 -13.22
C ASP A 89 11.85 -7.80 -13.17
N GLN A 90 12.68 -8.72 -13.66
CA GLN A 90 14.14 -8.56 -13.61
C GLN A 90 14.63 -7.34 -14.40
N GLU A 91 13.97 -6.98 -15.50
CA GLU A 91 14.34 -5.83 -16.32
C GLU A 91 14.00 -4.52 -15.59
N GLN A 92 12.82 -4.45 -14.98
CA GLN A 92 12.36 -3.33 -14.19
C GLN A 92 13.22 -3.13 -12.94
N LEU A 93 13.56 -4.21 -12.24
CA LEU A 93 14.47 -4.14 -11.11
C LEU A 93 15.84 -3.63 -11.56
N SER A 94 16.36 -4.08 -12.71
CA SER A 94 17.61 -3.54 -13.26
C SER A 94 17.51 -2.04 -13.55
N GLN A 95 16.40 -1.57 -14.14
CA GLN A 95 16.16 -0.15 -14.40
C GLN A 95 16.09 0.69 -13.10
N VAL A 96 15.51 0.13 -12.03
CA VAL A 96 15.53 0.77 -10.70
C VAL A 96 16.98 0.87 -10.20
N LEU A 97 17.71 -0.24 -10.18
CA LEU A 97 19.08 -0.29 -9.70
C LEU A 97 20.00 0.67 -10.49
N ASP A 98 19.81 0.79 -11.79
CA ASP A 98 20.58 1.70 -12.64
C ASP A 98 20.30 3.17 -12.27
N ALA A 99 19.03 3.51 -12.03
CA ALA A 99 18.60 4.87 -11.72
C ALA A 99 18.84 5.33 -10.29
N MET A 100 19.23 4.45 -9.37
CA MET A 100 19.54 4.87 -7.99
C MET A 100 20.88 5.59 -7.90
N PHE A 101 20.96 6.66 -7.12
CA PHE A 101 22.19 7.42 -6.86
C PHE A 101 22.61 7.31 -5.39
N GLU A 102 23.92 7.34 -5.11
CA GLU A 102 24.42 7.33 -3.73
C GLU A 102 24.27 8.73 -3.10
N ARG A 103 23.73 8.79 -1.88
CA ARG A 103 23.72 9.96 -1.01
C ARG A 103 24.42 9.62 0.31
N LYS A 104 25.56 10.26 0.56
CA LYS A 104 26.25 10.19 1.87
C LYS A 104 25.61 11.17 2.85
N VAL A 105 25.53 10.78 4.11
CA VAL A 105 24.91 11.57 5.17
C VAL A 105 25.81 11.64 6.41
N LYS A 106 25.76 12.76 7.12
CA LYS A 106 26.51 12.97 8.36
C LYS A 106 25.62 12.77 9.61
N PRO A 107 26.21 12.51 10.79
CA PRO A 107 25.45 12.51 12.04
C PRO A 107 24.69 13.83 12.23
N GLN A 108 23.49 13.75 12.76
CA GLN A 108 22.51 14.83 12.95
C GLN A 108 21.96 15.44 11.65
N GLU A 109 22.30 14.89 10.47
CA GLU A 109 21.70 15.34 9.21
C GLU A 109 20.26 14.83 9.09
N HIS A 110 19.34 15.74 8.75
CA HIS A 110 17.97 15.40 8.41
C HIS A 110 17.93 14.92 6.96
N VAL A 111 17.59 13.65 6.77
CA VAL A 111 17.50 13.06 5.43
C VAL A 111 16.22 13.52 4.73
N ILE A 112 15.12 13.50 5.47
CA ILE A 112 13.80 14.02 5.11
C ILE A 112 13.15 14.64 6.34
N ASP A 113 12.33 15.66 6.15
CA ASP A 113 11.56 16.31 7.21
C ASP A 113 10.06 16.08 7.05
N GLN A 114 9.36 15.84 8.17
CA GLN A 114 7.92 15.70 8.18
C GLN A 114 7.24 16.97 7.66
N GLY A 115 6.25 16.81 6.78
CA GLY A 115 5.52 17.92 6.16
C GLY A 115 6.09 18.37 4.82
N ASP A 116 7.34 18.00 4.49
CA ASP A 116 7.92 18.35 3.20
C ASP A 116 7.30 17.58 2.04
N ASP A 117 7.43 18.13 0.83
CA ASP A 117 7.11 17.40 -0.38
C ASP A 117 8.12 16.27 -0.62
N GLY A 118 7.61 15.09 -0.99
CA GLY A 118 8.51 13.99 -1.34
C GLY A 118 9.28 14.25 -2.64
N ASP A 119 10.57 13.99 -2.63
CA ASP A 119 11.46 14.15 -3.77
C ASP A 119 12.06 12.80 -4.20
N ASN A 120 12.51 12.02 -3.22
CA ASN A 120 13.24 10.78 -3.42
C ASN A 120 12.73 9.65 -2.49
N PHE A 121 12.95 8.42 -2.92
CA PHE A 121 12.83 7.22 -2.10
C PHE A 121 14.24 6.78 -1.72
N TYR A 122 14.45 6.34 -0.48
CA TYR A 122 15.77 5.98 0.01
C TYR A 122 15.81 4.53 0.50
N VAL A 123 16.89 3.83 0.13
CA VAL A 123 17.27 2.52 0.67
C VAL A 123 18.55 2.69 1.47
N ILE A 124 18.62 2.14 2.67
CA ILE A 124 19.79 2.27 3.54
C ILE A 124 20.89 1.32 3.07
N GLU A 125 22.07 1.87 2.78
CA GLU A 125 23.29 1.09 2.53
C GLU A 125 24.02 0.83 3.85
N ARG A 126 24.15 1.87 4.69
CA ARG A 126 24.78 1.80 6.02
C ARG A 126 24.42 3.02 6.85
N GLY A 127 24.53 2.90 8.17
CA GLY A 127 24.27 3.98 9.11
C GLY A 127 23.09 3.67 10.03
N LEU A 128 22.98 4.45 11.10
CA LEU A 128 21.88 4.41 12.05
C LEU A 128 20.99 5.64 11.84
N TYR A 129 19.68 5.44 11.88
CA TYR A 129 18.71 6.50 11.61
C TYR A 129 17.55 6.45 12.59
N ASP A 130 17.20 7.60 13.18
CA ASP A 130 16.04 7.73 14.06
C ASP A 130 14.83 8.22 13.26
N ILE A 131 13.66 7.63 13.51
CA ILE A 131 12.38 8.00 12.91
C ILE A 131 11.63 8.86 13.92
N VAL A 132 11.41 10.13 13.59
CA VAL A 132 10.77 11.11 14.47
C VAL A 132 9.44 11.54 13.86
N VAL A 133 8.38 11.50 14.67
CA VAL A 133 7.05 11.99 14.30
C VAL A 133 6.63 13.08 15.27
N ALA A 134 6.31 14.25 14.74
CA ALA A 134 5.72 15.35 15.46
C ALA A 134 4.19 15.22 15.46
N LYS A 135 3.60 15.16 16.66
CA LYS A 135 2.14 15.20 16.89
C LYS A 135 1.84 16.06 18.11
N ASP A 136 0.85 16.94 18.02
CA ASP A 136 0.40 17.80 19.13
C ASP A 136 1.54 18.59 19.82
N ASN A 137 2.41 19.22 19.02
CA ASN A 137 3.62 19.92 19.47
C ASN A 137 4.67 19.07 20.24
N GLN A 138 4.55 17.75 20.22
CA GLN A 138 5.56 16.85 20.77
C GLN A 138 6.20 16.02 19.66
N SER A 139 7.53 16.01 19.61
CA SER A 139 8.29 15.11 18.74
C SER A 139 8.58 13.81 19.49
N ARG A 140 8.22 12.68 18.90
CA ARG A 140 8.47 11.35 19.46
C ARG A 140 9.30 10.52 18.50
N CYS A 141 10.35 9.87 19.01
CA CYS A 141 11.06 8.84 18.27
C CYS A 141 10.17 7.59 18.23
N VAL A 142 9.68 7.24 17.05
CA VAL A 142 8.73 6.12 16.85
C VAL A 142 9.42 4.84 16.38
N GLY A 143 10.70 4.92 16.01
CA GLY A 143 11.47 3.77 15.57
C GLY A 143 12.90 4.15 15.18
N ARG A 144 13.68 3.13 14.82
CA ARG A 144 15.06 3.28 14.34
C ARG A 144 15.33 2.31 13.20
N TYR A 145 16.17 2.74 12.27
CA TYR A 145 16.80 1.87 11.29
C TYR A 145 18.25 1.61 11.67
N ASP A 146 18.71 0.39 11.42
CA ASP A 146 20.07 -0.06 11.71
C ASP A 146 20.68 -0.76 10.49
N ASN A 147 21.38 0.00 9.64
CA ASN A 147 22.06 -0.51 8.45
C ASN A 147 21.18 -1.25 7.42
N HIS A 148 19.85 -1.23 7.58
CA HIS A 148 18.89 -1.86 6.68
C HIS A 148 17.57 -1.10 6.67
N GLY A 149 16.75 -1.38 5.67
CA GLY A 149 15.43 -0.80 5.51
C GLY A 149 15.38 0.28 4.43
N SER A 150 14.18 0.81 4.23
CA SER A 150 13.90 1.82 3.22
C SER A 150 12.82 2.77 3.71
N PHE A 151 12.82 4.00 3.21
CA PHE A 151 11.83 5.00 3.60
C PHE A 151 11.58 6.03 2.49
N GLY A 152 10.48 6.76 2.64
CA GLY A 152 10.12 7.88 1.75
C GLY A 152 9.27 7.46 0.55
N GLU A 153 8.78 6.24 0.50
CA GLU A 153 7.95 5.71 -0.56
C GLU A 153 6.56 6.34 -0.61
N LEU A 154 5.97 6.64 0.56
CA LEU A 154 4.58 7.09 0.66
C LEU A 154 4.35 8.41 -0.07
N ALA A 155 5.27 9.36 0.09
CA ALA A 155 5.17 10.67 -0.54
C ALA A 155 5.27 10.59 -2.07
N LEU A 156 6.03 9.62 -2.58
CA LEU A 156 6.21 9.43 -4.03
C LEU A 156 5.00 8.76 -4.67
N MET A 157 4.36 7.82 -3.97
CA MET A 157 3.19 7.11 -4.46
C MET A 157 1.94 7.98 -4.43
N TYR A 158 1.61 8.55 -3.26
CA TYR A 158 0.31 9.20 -3.04
C TYR A 158 0.33 10.72 -3.19
N ASN A 159 1.49 11.30 -3.52
CA ASN A 159 1.66 12.75 -3.60
C ASN A 159 1.20 13.46 -2.31
N THR A 160 1.54 12.86 -1.17
CA THR A 160 1.29 13.41 0.17
C THR A 160 2.59 13.97 0.75
N PRO A 161 2.52 14.89 1.71
CA PRO A 161 3.68 15.31 2.50
C PRO A 161 4.38 14.12 3.19
N ARG A 162 5.66 14.30 3.55
CA ARG A 162 6.41 13.34 4.37
C ARG A 162 5.71 13.14 5.71
N ALA A 163 5.50 11.88 6.09
CA ALA A 163 4.79 11.52 7.32
C ALA A 163 5.67 11.56 8.59
N ALA A 164 6.99 11.54 8.43
CA ALA A 164 7.97 11.51 9.51
C ALA A 164 9.27 12.18 9.07
N THR A 165 10.04 12.68 10.05
CA THR A 165 11.42 13.13 9.89
C THR A 165 12.35 11.94 10.10
N ILE A 166 13.39 11.83 9.27
CA ILE A 166 14.44 10.81 9.41
C ILE A 166 15.78 11.51 9.66
N VAL A 167 16.40 11.22 10.80
CA VAL A 167 17.67 11.85 11.20
C VAL A 167 18.76 10.79 11.28
N ALA A 168 19.89 11.02 10.60
CA ALA A 168 21.05 10.16 10.73
C ALA A 168 21.71 10.35 12.10
N THR A 169 21.96 9.27 12.84
CA THR A 169 22.65 9.33 14.14
C THR A 169 24.14 9.02 14.01
N THR A 170 24.54 8.37 12.91
CA THR A 170 25.94 8.10 12.53
C THR A 170 26.23 8.57 11.11
N GLU A 171 27.50 8.53 10.69
CA GLU A 171 27.83 8.68 9.28
C GLU A 171 27.27 7.49 8.49
N GLY A 172 26.60 7.77 7.38
CA GLY A 172 25.84 6.77 6.64
C GLY A 172 25.86 6.99 5.14
N ALA A 173 25.26 6.05 4.42
CA ALA A 173 24.97 6.20 3.01
C ALA A 173 23.61 5.58 2.68
N LEU A 174 22.98 6.21 1.70
CA LEU A 174 21.67 5.86 1.18
C LEU A 174 21.74 5.73 -0.33
N TRP A 175 20.90 4.88 -0.89
CA TRP A 175 20.59 4.86 -2.30
C TRP A 175 19.27 5.60 -2.53
N GLY A 176 19.32 6.73 -3.23
CA GLY A 176 18.17 7.55 -3.58
C GLY A 176 17.60 7.18 -4.95
N LEU A 177 16.28 7.19 -5.09
CA LEU A 177 15.56 7.09 -6.36
C LEU A 177 14.59 8.25 -6.51
N ASP A 178 14.67 8.99 -7.61
CA ASP A 178 13.86 10.19 -7.82
C ASP A 178 12.38 9.88 -8.07
N ARG A 179 11.50 10.82 -7.70
CA ARG A 179 10.04 10.72 -7.86
C ARG A 179 9.61 10.31 -9.27
N VAL A 180 10.21 10.89 -10.31
CA VAL A 180 9.77 10.70 -11.69
C VAL A 180 10.12 9.29 -12.13
N THR A 181 11.34 8.85 -11.88
CA THR A 181 11.79 7.49 -12.21
C THR A 181 11.06 6.45 -11.36
N PHE A 182 10.93 6.68 -10.05
CA PHE A 182 10.16 5.83 -9.14
C PHE A 182 8.72 5.65 -9.66
N ARG A 183 8.01 6.74 -9.95
CA ARG A 183 6.63 6.67 -10.47
C ARG A 183 6.59 5.99 -11.83
N ARG A 184 7.52 6.28 -12.74
CA ARG A 184 7.55 5.68 -14.08
C ARG A 184 7.78 4.17 -14.01
N ILE A 185 8.63 3.66 -13.13
CA ILE A 185 8.92 2.22 -13.08
C ILE A 185 7.86 1.49 -12.24
N ILE A 186 7.57 2.01 -11.04
CA ILE A 186 6.65 1.37 -10.08
C ILE A 186 5.17 1.55 -10.46
N LEU A 187 4.77 2.70 -11.02
CA LEU A 187 3.37 2.95 -11.42
C LEU A 187 3.02 2.46 -12.83
N LYS A 188 4.01 2.25 -13.70
CA LYS A 188 3.77 1.66 -15.03
C LYS A 188 3.37 0.19 -14.95
N ASN A 189 3.70 -0.47 -13.85
CA ASN A 189 3.15 -1.79 -13.58
C ASN A 189 1.66 -1.71 -13.26
N ASN A 190 0.90 -2.46 -14.07
CA ASN A 190 -0.42 -2.94 -13.73
C ASN A 190 -1.44 -1.83 -13.38
N ALA A 191 -1.41 -0.67 -14.07
CA ALA A 191 -2.42 0.39 -13.87
C ALA A 191 -3.87 -0.14 -13.97
N LYS A 192 -4.11 -1.13 -14.86
CA LYS A 192 -5.38 -1.83 -14.95
C LYS A 192 -5.67 -2.68 -13.71
N LYS A 193 -4.70 -3.49 -13.24
CA LYS A 193 -4.82 -4.32 -12.02
C LYS A 193 -5.04 -3.44 -10.78
N ARG A 194 -4.29 -2.34 -10.66
CA ARG A 194 -4.43 -1.33 -9.60
C ARG A 194 -5.84 -0.76 -9.58
N LYS A 195 -6.37 -0.31 -10.73
CA LYS A 195 -7.74 0.20 -10.81
C LYS A 195 -8.77 -0.87 -10.43
N THR A 196 -8.56 -2.12 -10.86
CA THR A 196 -9.45 -3.24 -10.48
C THR A 196 -9.41 -3.50 -8.98
N TYR A 197 -8.23 -3.51 -8.36
CA TYR A 197 -8.09 -3.73 -6.93
C TYR A 197 -8.51 -2.55 -6.08
N GLU A 198 -8.30 -1.33 -6.53
CA GLU A 198 -8.82 -0.13 -5.87
C GLU A 198 -10.34 -0.21 -5.75
N LEU A 199 -11.04 -0.51 -6.85
CA LEU A 199 -12.50 -0.68 -6.85
C LEU A 199 -12.95 -1.87 -5.98
N PHE A 200 -12.17 -2.95 -5.98
CA PHE A 200 -12.46 -4.10 -5.13
C PHE A 200 -12.28 -3.77 -3.64
N ILE A 201 -11.15 -3.18 -3.25
CA ILE A 201 -10.85 -2.76 -1.88
C ILE A 201 -11.87 -1.72 -1.39
N GLU A 202 -12.30 -0.80 -2.25
CA GLU A 202 -13.40 0.14 -1.95
C GLU A 202 -14.73 -0.58 -1.66
N SER A 203 -14.98 -1.72 -2.29
CA SER A 203 -16.19 -2.52 -2.04
C SER A 203 -16.15 -3.29 -0.72
N VAL A 204 -14.96 -3.52 -0.13
CA VAL A 204 -14.79 -4.26 1.13
C VAL A 204 -15.32 -3.42 2.30
N PRO A 205 -16.38 -3.86 3.02
CA PRO A 205 -16.99 -3.07 4.08
C PRO A 205 -16.03 -2.64 5.20
N LEU A 206 -15.07 -3.52 5.55
CA LEU A 206 -14.05 -3.25 6.57
C LEU A 206 -13.19 -2.02 6.23
N LEU A 207 -12.92 -1.81 4.95
CA LEU A 207 -11.96 -0.83 4.44
C LEU A 207 -12.63 0.46 3.98
N LYS A 208 -13.96 0.59 4.14
CA LYS A 208 -14.72 1.81 3.79
C LYS A 208 -14.33 3.03 4.61
N SER A 209 -13.79 2.83 5.80
CA SER A 209 -13.32 3.91 6.68
C SER A 209 -12.03 4.55 6.18
N LEU A 210 -11.30 3.88 5.29
CA LEU A 210 -10.04 4.35 4.75
C LEU A 210 -10.25 5.35 3.63
N GLU A 211 -9.44 6.40 3.62
CA GLU A 211 -9.37 7.37 2.52
C GLU A 211 -8.81 6.72 1.24
N ALA A 212 -9.04 7.35 0.09
CA ALA A 212 -8.54 6.83 -1.19
C ALA A 212 -7.01 6.63 -1.21
N SER A 213 -6.27 7.55 -0.57
CA SER A 213 -4.82 7.46 -0.44
C SER A 213 -4.38 6.25 0.41
N GLU A 214 -5.15 5.91 1.45
CA GLU A 214 -4.91 4.77 2.33
C GLU A 214 -5.28 3.44 1.65
N ARG A 215 -6.38 3.40 0.89
CA ARG A 215 -6.73 2.23 0.07
C ARG A 215 -5.67 1.96 -0.99
N MET A 216 -5.09 2.99 -1.59
CA MET A 216 -4.02 2.80 -2.57
C MET A 216 -2.75 2.23 -1.93
N LYS A 217 -2.44 2.58 -0.67
CA LYS A 217 -1.38 1.92 0.11
C LYS A 217 -1.57 0.41 0.20
N ILE A 218 -2.81 -0.01 0.44
CA ILE A 218 -3.16 -1.43 0.49
C ILE A 218 -2.95 -2.09 -0.88
N VAL A 219 -3.47 -1.47 -1.94
CA VAL A 219 -3.34 -2.00 -3.31
C VAL A 219 -1.88 -2.18 -3.72
N ASP A 220 -1.00 -1.30 -3.28
CA ASP A 220 0.43 -1.34 -3.63
C ASP A 220 1.20 -2.47 -2.93
N VAL A 221 0.70 -2.96 -1.80
CA VAL A 221 1.37 -3.99 -1.00
C VAL A 221 0.72 -5.36 -1.09
N ILE A 222 -0.52 -5.43 -1.56
CA ILE A 222 -1.31 -6.65 -1.49
C ILE A 222 -0.83 -7.68 -2.52
N GLY A 223 -0.53 -8.89 -2.03
CA GLY A 223 -0.22 -10.04 -2.85
C GLY A 223 -1.47 -10.75 -3.32
N GLU A 224 -1.31 -11.63 -4.30
CA GLU A 224 -2.36 -12.50 -4.83
C GLU A 224 -1.93 -13.95 -4.61
N LYS A 225 -2.83 -14.79 -4.07
CA LYS A 225 -2.63 -16.24 -4.00
C LYS A 225 -3.89 -16.96 -4.48
N VAL A 226 -3.69 -17.98 -5.29
CA VAL A 226 -4.74 -18.88 -5.79
C VAL A 226 -4.58 -20.22 -5.09
N TYR A 227 -5.69 -20.76 -4.62
CA TYR A 227 -5.79 -22.04 -3.92
C TYR A 227 -6.73 -22.96 -4.67
N GLN A 228 -6.38 -24.24 -4.73
CA GLN A 228 -7.19 -25.28 -5.35
C GLN A 228 -8.27 -25.80 -4.39
N ASP A 229 -9.25 -26.52 -4.92
CA ASP A 229 -10.33 -27.08 -4.09
C ASP A 229 -9.78 -27.98 -2.97
N GLY A 230 -10.28 -27.74 -1.75
CA GLY A 230 -9.85 -28.45 -0.55
C GLY A 230 -8.48 -28.05 0.00
N GLU A 231 -7.75 -27.15 -0.67
CA GLU A 231 -6.44 -26.70 -0.21
C GLU A 231 -6.55 -25.92 1.11
N ARG A 232 -5.62 -26.18 2.04
CA ARG A 232 -5.58 -25.50 3.33
C ARG A 232 -4.84 -24.17 3.20
N ILE A 233 -5.53 -23.09 3.54
CA ILE A 233 -5.01 -21.72 3.49
C ILE A 233 -4.34 -21.33 4.82
N ILE A 234 -4.97 -21.68 5.94
CA ILE A 234 -4.48 -21.41 7.30
C ILE A 234 -4.62 -22.70 8.11
N SER A 235 -3.64 -23.00 8.95
CA SER A 235 -3.76 -24.06 9.97
C SER A 235 -3.97 -23.46 11.36
N GLN A 236 -4.93 -24.02 12.10
CA GLN A 236 -5.13 -23.71 13.52
C GLN A 236 -3.85 -23.99 14.32
N GLY A 237 -3.50 -23.08 15.23
CA GLY A 237 -2.30 -23.15 16.08
C GLY A 237 -1.05 -22.55 15.46
N ASP A 238 -1.03 -22.26 14.16
CA ASP A 238 0.12 -21.61 13.52
C ASP A 238 0.28 -20.16 14.01
N LYS A 239 1.50 -19.64 13.93
CA LYS A 239 1.74 -18.21 14.14
C LYS A 239 1.09 -17.41 13.00
N ALA A 240 0.42 -16.31 13.32
CA ALA A 240 -0.14 -15.45 12.30
C ALA A 240 0.93 -14.58 11.63
N ASP A 241 0.88 -14.58 10.31
CA ASP A 241 1.84 -13.97 9.39
C ASP A 241 1.17 -13.08 8.35
N CYS A 242 -0.06 -13.40 7.96
CA CYS A 242 -0.82 -12.72 6.92
C CYS A 242 -2.30 -12.51 7.26
N PHE A 243 -2.90 -11.51 6.64
CA PHE A 243 -4.33 -11.22 6.57
C PHE A 243 -4.84 -11.53 5.15
N TYR A 244 -6.07 -12.03 5.04
CA TYR A 244 -6.64 -12.50 3.77
C TYR A 244 -7.97 -11.83 3.44
N ILE A 245 -8.17 -11.45 2.17
CA ILE A 245 -9.45 -10.99 1.62
C ILE A 245 -9.82 -11.90 0.45
N VAL A 246 -11.02 -12.45 0.44
CA VAL A 246 -11.50 -13.33 -0.64
C VAL A 246 -11.85 -12.49 -1.87
N GLU A 247 -11.09 -12.64 -2.96
CA GLU A 247 -11.37 -12.00 -4.25
C GLU A 247 -12.40 -12.80 -5.05
N SER A 248 -12.28 -14.13 -5.08
CA SER A 248 -13.25 -15.03 -5.70
C SER A 248 -13.22 -16.42 -5.07
N GLY A 249 -14.28 -17.18 -5.27
CA GLY A 249 -14.48 -18.48 -4.63
C GLY A 249 -15.03 -18.35 -3.21
N GLU A 250 -14.91 -19.43 -2.46
CA GLU A 250 -15.45 -19.55 -1.11
C GLU A 250 -14.45 -20.24 -0.18
N VAL A 251 -14.32 -19.74 1.05
CA VAL A 251 -13.43 -20.30 2.07
C VAL A 251 -14.28 -20.76 3.26
N LYS A 252 -14.12 -22.00 3.68
CA LYS A 252 -14.72 -22.52 4.91
C LYS A 252 -13.73 -22.44 6.07
N ILE A 253 -14.20 -21.99 7.23
CA ILE A 253 -13.41 -21.90 8.46
C ILE A 253 -13.84 -23.03 9.39
N LEU A 254 -12.86 -23.84 9.79
CA LEU A 254 -13.03 -25.04 10.58
C LEU A 254 -12.23 -24.95 11.87
N ILE A 255 -12.84 -25.24 13.02
CA ILE A 255 -12.17 -25.29 14.32
C ILE A 255 -12.17 -26.71 14.88
N LYS A 256 -11.05 -27.14 15.44
CA LYS A 256 -10.96 -28.36 16.24
C LYS A 256 -11.28 -28.04 17.69
N SER A 257 -12.32 -28.67 18.24
CA SER A 257 -12.66 -28.56 19.66
C SER A 257 -11.73 -29.43 20.51
N LYS A 258 -11.18 -28.87 21.60
CA LYS A 258 -10.37 -29.61 22.58
C LYS A 258 -11.22 -30.26 23.69
N THR A 259 -12.52 -29.95 23.79
CA THR A 259 -13.39 -30.30 24.93
C THR A 259 -14.15 -31.61 24.79
N MET A 260 -14.06 -32.31 23.65
CA MET A 260 -14.70 -33.63 23.49
C MET A 260 -13.78 -34.75 24.01
N THR A 261 -13.97 -35.15 25.26
CA THR A 261 -13.26 -36.24 25.98
C THR A 261 -13.63 -37.66 25.51
N SER A 262 -14.08 -37.83 24.27
CA SER A 262 -14.36 -39.14 23.69
C SER A 262 -13.66 -39.28 22.33
N LYS A 263 -13.54 -40.51 21.81
CA LYS A 263 -12.70 -40.93 20.66
C LYS A 263 -12.97 -40.19 19.32
N GLU A 264 -13.80 -39.16 19.31
CA GLU A 264 -14.13 -38.23 18.22
C GLU A 264 -13.38 -36.89 18.33
N ALA A 265 -12.38 -36.78 19.21
CA ALA A 265 -11.58 -35.59 19.53
C ALA A 265 -10.82 -34.88 18.37
N ASN A 266 -11.06 -35.28 17.11
CA ASN A 266 -10.43 -34.68 15.93
C ASN A 266 -11.45 -34.20 14.89
N GLN A 267 -12.74 -34.11 15.27
CA GLN A 267 -13.78 -33.65 14.36
C GLN A 267 -13.70 -32.12 14.20
N GLU A 268 -13.46 -31.68 12.97
CA GLU A 268 -13.46 -30.27 12.59
C GLU A 268 -14.90 -29.77 12.44
N VAL A 269 -15.25 -28.69 13.16
CA VAL A 269 -16.57 -28.06 13.09
C VAL A 269 -16.49 -26.79 12.26
N GLU A 270 -17.39 -26.63 11.29
CA GLU A 270 -17.48 -25.43 10.47
C GLU A 270 -18.15 -24.31 11.24
N ILE A 271 -17.43 -23.18 11.39
CA ILE A 271 -17.90 -22.03 12.15
C ILE A 271 -18.30 -20.85 11.28
N ALA A 272 -17.75 -20.77 10.06
CA ALA A 272 -18.03 -19.68 9.13
C ALA A 272 -17.67 -20.05 7.69
N ARG A 273 -18.30 -19.35 6.75
CA ARG A 273 -17.94 -19.30 5.33
C ARG A 273 -17.66 -17.87 4.93
N CYS A 274 -16.59 -17.66 4.16
CA CYS A 274 -16.18 -16.38 3.62
C CYS A 274 -16.30 -16.40 2.10
N HIS A 275 -16.99 -15.43 1.56
CA HIS A 275 -17.21 -15.20 0.13
C HIS A 275 -16.53 -13.91 -0.33
N ARG A 276 -16.63 -13.63 -1.63
CA ARG A 276 -16.06 -12.42 -2.25
C ARG A 276 -16.33 -11.14 -1.42
N GLY A 277 -15.25 -10.43 -1.10
CA GLY A 277 -15.27 -9.18 -0.32
C GLY A 277 -15.25 -9.37 1.20
N GLN A 278 -15.40 -10.60 1.69
CA GLN A 278 -15.16 -10.94 3.10
C GLN A 278 -13.68 -11.26 3.32
N TYR A 279 -13.28 -11.23 4.59
CA TYR A 279 -11.90 -11.39 5.02
C TYR A 279 -11.80 -12.42 6.14
N PHE A 280 -10.59 -12.91 6.40
CA PHE A 280 -10.29 -13.82 7.50
C PHE A 280 -8.82 -13.74 7.92
N GLY A 281 -8.52 -14.26 9.11
CA GLY A 281 -7.16 -14.32 9.66
C GLY A 281 -6.71 -13.04 10.38
N GLU A 282 -7.60 -12.09 10.60
CA GLU A 282 -7.36 -10.87 11.37
C GLU A 282 -7.21 -11.12 12.87
N LEU A 283 -7.96 -12.08 13.43
CA LEU A 283 -8.07 -12.26 14.88
C LEU A 283 -6.70 -12.49 15.54
N ALA A 284 -5.90 -13.35 14.93
CA ALA A 284 -4.58 -13.71 15.42
C ALA A 284 -3.58 -12.54 15.30
N LEU A 285 -3.74 -11.65 14.31
CA LEU A 285 -2.93 -10.43 14.16
C LEU A 285 -3.31 -9.38 15.20
N VAL A 286 -4.61 -9.22 15.48
CA VAL A 286 -5.10 -8.23 16.45
C VAL A 286 -4.83 -8.63 17.89
N THR A 287 -4.94 -9.94 18.20
CA THR A 287 -4.76 -10.46 19.56
C THR A 287 -3.33 -10.90 19.85
N ASN A 288 -2.46 -10.97 18.83
CA ASN A 288 -1.11 -11.49 18.91
C ASN A 288 -1.05 -12.92 19.48
N LYS A 289 -2.03 -13.75 19.10
CA LYS A 289 -2.18 -15.14 19.48
C LYS A 289 -2.05 -16.06 18.26
N PRO A 290 -1.84 -17.37 18.45
CA PRO A 290 -1.90 -18.33 17.34
C PRO A 290 -3.24 -18.33 16.61
N ARG A 291 -3.27 -18.88 15.38
CA ARG A 291 -4.48 -19.02 14.58
C ARG A 291 -5.54 -19.82 15.34
N ALA A 292 -6.71 -19.22 15.57
CA ALA A 292 -7.81 -19.85 16.31
C ALA A 292 -8.48 -21.00 15.56
N ALA A 293 -8.46 -20.98 14.23
CA ALA A 293 -9.12 -21.95 13.36
C ALA A 293 -8.33 -22.16 12.07
N SER A 294 -8.61 -23.27 11.39
CA SER A 294 -8.09 -23.58 10.06
C SER A 294 -9.03 -23.00 8.99
N ALA A 295 -8.49 -22.65 7.83
CA ALA A 295 -9.26 -22.17 6.69
C ALA A 295 -8.95 -23.01 5.45
N TYR A 296 -9.97 -23.39 4.69
CA TYR A 296 -9.84 -24.24 3.51
C TYR A 296 -10.60 -23.67 2.32
N ALA A 297 -10.02 -23.80 1.14
CA ALA A 297 -10.66 -23.43 -0.12
C ALA A 297 -11.80 -24.39 -0.47
N VAL A 298 -12.90 -23.83 -0.98
CA VAL A 298 -14.05 -24.55 -1.53
C VAL A 298 -14.15 -24.17 -3.00
N GLY A 299 -13.78 -25.10 -3.89
CA GLY A 299 -13.48 -24.81 -5.29
C GLY A 299 -12.17 -24.05 -5.46
N GLU A 300 -11.97 -23.48 -6.66
CA GLU A 300 -10.86 -22.56 -6.90
C GLU A 300 -11.10 -21.24 -6.17
N VAL A 301 -10.18 -20.90 -5.26
CA VAL A 301 -10.27 -19.69 -4.45
C VAL A 301 -9.12 -18.76 -4.79
N LYS A 302 -9.45 -17.48 -4.93
CA LYS A 302 -8.46 -16.43 -5.07
C LYS A 302 -8.53 -15.50 -3.87
N CYS A 303 -7.41 -15.32 -3.20
CA CYS A 303 -7.28 -14.39 -2.09
C CYS A 303 -6.26 -13.30 -2.39
N LEU A 304 -6.61 -12.10 -1.93
CA LEU A 304 -5.63 -11.05 -1.72
C LEU A 304 -4.99 -11.24 -0.34
N VAL A 305 -3.66 -11.16 -0.26
CA VAL A 305 -2.86 -11.49 0.92
C VAL A 305 -2.03 -10.30 1.34
N MET A 306 -2.10 -9.93 2.62
CA MET A 306 -1.31 -8.85 3.19
C MET A 306 -0.48 -9.39 4.35
N ASP A 307 0.83 -9.14 4.36
CA ASP A 307 1.67 -9.55 5.48
C ASP A 307 1.41 -8.74 6.76
N VAL A 308 1.82 -9.29 7.91
CA VAL A 308 1.60 -8.68 9.24
C VAL A 308 2.24 -7.29 9.36
N GLN A 309 3.41 -7.06 8.76
CA GLN A 309 4.11 -5.78 8.87
C GLN A 309 3.38 -4.70 8.07
N ALA A 310 2.91 -5.04 6.87
CA ALA A 310 2.07 -4.19 6.04
C ALA A 310 0.70 -3.94 6.71
N PHE A 311 0.11 -4.96 7.32
CA PHE A 311 -1.15 -4.86 8.05
C PHE A 311 -1.04 -3.85 9.21
N GLU A 312 -0.05 -3.99 10.09
CA GLU A 312 0.13 -3.09 11.24
C GLU A 312 0.39 -1.65 10.79
N ARG A 313 1.23 -1.48 9.75
CA ARG A 313 1.60 -0.16 9.22
C ARG A 313 0.44 0.56 8.53
N LEU A 314 -0.42 -0.17 7.83
CA LEU A 314 -1.43 0.43 6.93
C LEU A 314 -2.86 0.38 7.48
N LEU A 315 -3.20 -0.68 8.21
CA LEU A 315 -4.54 -0.91 8.74
C LEU A 315 -4.67 -0.55 10.22
N GLY A 316 -3.66 0.10 10.81
CA GLY A 316 -3.74 0.71 12.14
C GLY A 316 -5.07 1.44 12.41
N PRO A 317 -5.58 2.29 11.49
CA PRO A 317 -6.89 2.96 11.65
C PRO A 317 -8.09 1.99 11.67
N CYS A 318 -8.00 0.85 10.98
CA CYS A 318 -9.05 -0.16 10.93
C CYS A 318 -9.03 -1.15 12.10
N MET A 319 -7.97 -1.13 12.92
CA MET A 319 -7.82 -2.03 14.08
C MET A 319 -9.02 -1.93 15.02
N ASP A 320 -9.56 -0.73 15.22
CA ASP A 320 -10.72 -0.53 16.09
C ASP A 320 -12.00 -1.16 15.52
N ILE A 321 -12.16 -1.14 14.19
CA ILE A 321 -13.29 -1.80 13.51
C ILE A 321 -13.16 -3.31 13.64
N MET A 322 -11.94 -3.83 13.44
CA MET A 322 -11.68 -5.26 13.61
C MET A 322 -11.95 -5.71 15.04
N LYS A 323 -11.50 -4.95 16.04
CA LYS A 323 -11.76 -5.23 17.47
C LYS A 323 -13.26 -5.28 17.82
N ARG A 324 -14.09 -4.43 17.22
CA ARG A 324 -15.56 -4.48 17.41
C ARG A 324 -16.20 -5.74 16.82
N ASN A 325 -15.64 -6.27 15.73
CA ASN A 325 -16.14 -7.52 15.14
C ASN A 325 -15.67 -8.75 15.94
N ILE A 326 -14.52 -8.66 16.64
CA ILE A 326 -14.00 -9.73 17.50
C ILE A 326 -14.96 -10.07 18.64
N THR A 327 -15.59 -9.07 19.28
CA THR A 327 -16.54 -9.33 20.39
C THR A 327 -17.72 -10.19 19.92
N HIS A 328 -18.20 -9.98 18.70
CA HIS A 328 -19.26 -10.82 18.14
C HIS A 328 -18.78 -12.25 17.86
N TYR A 329 -17.51 -12.41 17.48
CA TYR A 329 -16.87 -13.71 17.30
C TYR A 329 -16.70 -14.47 18.62
N GLU A 330 -16.26 -13.78 19.67
CA GLU A 330 -16.13 -14.37 21.02
C GLU A 330 -17.50 -14.82 21.56
N GLU A 331 -18.54 -14.01 21.38
CA GLU A 331 -19.92 -14.37 21.75
C GLU A 331 -20.40 -15.63 21.00
N GLN A 332 -20.18 -15.71 19.69
CA GLN A 332 -20.55 -16.87 18.88
C GLN A 332 -19.76 -18.13 19.27
N LEU A 333 -18.45 -18.00 19.52
CA LEU A 333 -17.61 -19.12 19.96
C LEU A 333 -17.99 -19.60 21.35
N VAL A 334 -18.30 -18.69 22.29
CA VAL A 334 -18.82 -19.04 23.61
C VAL A 334 -20.18 -19.74 23.50
N ALA A 335 -21.06 -19.28 22.61
CA ALA A 335 -22.36 -19.92 22.38
C ALA A 335 -22.22 -21.34 21.79
N MET A 336 -21.26 -21.57 20.90
CA MET A 336 -21.05 -22.88 20.25
C MET A 336 -20.26 -23.88 21.11
N PHE A 337 -19.28 -23.41 21.89
CA PHE A 337 -18.33 -24.28 22.59
C PHE A 337 -18.37 -24.15 24.13
N GLY A 338 -19.29 -23.34 24.68
CA GLY A 338 -19.62 -23.28 26.10
C GLY A 338 -18.60 -22.58 27.00
N SER A 339 -17.38 -22.27 26.53
CA SER A 339 -16.42 -21.44 27.25
C SER A 339 -15.42 -20.74 26.33
N SER A 340 -15.03 -19.51 26.69
CA SER A 340 -13.99 -18.70 26.03
C SER A 340 -12.57 -19.30 26.23
N MET A 341 -12.45 -20.33 27.08
CA MET A 341 -11.19 -20.77 27.67
C MET A 341 -10.25 -21.53 26.71
N ASP A 342 -10.76 -22.08 25.60
CA ASP A 342 -9.94 -22.85 24.64
C ASP A 342 -9.20 -21.98 23.60
N LEU A 343 -9.48 -20.68 23.55
CA LEU A 343 -8.79 -19.70 22.69
C LEU A 343 -7.64 -18.98 23.41
N LEU A 344 -7.44 -19.27 24.70
CA LEU A 344 -6.55 -18.54 25.60
C LEU A 344 -5.31 -19.34 26.02
N ASP A 345 -5.25 -20.64 25.75
CA ASP A 345 -4.17 -21.49 26.24
C ASP A 345 -3.44 -22.22 25.09
N PRO A 346 -2.31 -21.67 24.60
CA PRO A 346 -1.33 -22.46 23.89
C PRO A 346 -0.58 -23.25 24.96
N GLY A 347 -1.14 -24.39 25.37
CA GLY A 347 -0.50 -25.26 26.35
C GLY A 347 0.93 -25.60 25.93
N ASN A 348 1.87 -25.09 26.73
CA ASN A 348 3.31 -25.41 26.91
C ASN A 348 4.20 -25.64 25.68
#